data_AF-A0A9R1QKF8-F1
#
_entry.id   AF-A0A9R1QKF8-F1
#
_cell.length_a   1.000
_cell.length_b   1.000
_cell.length_c   1.000
_cell.angle_alpha   90.00
_cell.angle_beta   90.00
_cell.angle_gamma   90.00
#
_symmetry.space_group_name_H-M   'P 1'
#
loop_
_entity.id
_entity.type
_entity.pdbx_description
1 polymer ?
#
loop_
_entity_poly.entity_id
_entity_poly.type
_entity_poly.pdbx_seq_one_letter_code
_entity_poly.pdbx_strand_id
1 'polypeptide(L)'
;MPDLSILELYILVCMNRLEDKEQKSYNFNTIIKEYKSIQDAYKTSDKYATTVCFRAFEHLLDRELITFADSKGRNVALEYRPVKLLISSRELAQSLKLNTTCPAVLQKLLDRERYM
;
A
#
# COMPACT_ATOMS: atom_id res chain seq x y z
N MET A 1 -8.21 -10.13 -7.15
CA MET A 1 -6.77 -10.47 -7.17
C MET A 1 -6.57 -11.72 -6.36
N PRO A 2 -5.73 -12.69 -6.78
CA PRO A 2 -5.51 -13.91 -6.00
C PRO A 2 -4.77 -13.60 -4.69
N ASP A 3 -5.03 -14.39 -3.65
CA ASP A 3 -4.46 -14.36 -2.28
C ASP A 3 -3.41 -13.27 -2.00
N LEU A 4 -3.89 -12.09 -1.61
CA LEU A 4 -3.05 -11.06 -1.00
C LEU A 4 -3.10 -11.23 0.52
N SER A 5 -1.93 -11.20 1.15
CA SER A 5 -1.84 -11.12 2.59
C SER A 5 -2.44 -9.82 3.10
N ILE A 6 -2.84 -9.80 4.38
CA ILE A 6 -3.36 -8.59 5.03
C ILE A 6 -2.34 -7.45 4.95
N LEU A 7 -1.03 -7.75 5.08
CA LEU A 7 0.03 -6.74 4.98
C LEU A 7 0.15 -6.14 3.58
N GLU A 8 0.05 -6.94 2.53
CA GLU A 8 0.03 -6.43 1.16
C GLU A 8 -1.18 -5.53 0.91
N LEU A 9 -2.36 -5.93 1.42
CA LEU A 9 -3.56 -5.09 1.36
C LEU A 9 -3.37 -3.76 2.10
N TYR A 10 -2.72 -3.76 3.27
CA TYR A 10 -2.35 -2.53 3.98
C TYR A 10 -1.47 -1.62 3.12
N ILE A 11 -0.43 -2.18 2.50
CA ILE A 11 0.50 -1.42 1.65
C ILE A 11 -0.25 -0.81 0.46
N LEU A 12 -1.08 -1.58 -0.25
CA LEU A 12 -1.85 -1.09 -1.39
C LEU A 12 -2.84 0.02 -1.00
N VAL A 13 -3.50 -0.11 0.15
CA VAL A 13 -4.37 0.96 0.68
C VAL A 13 -3.55 2.20 1.03
N CYS A 14 -2.38 2.07 1.65
CA CYS A 14 -1.50 3.22 1.93
C CYS A 14 -1.09 3.94 0.63
N MET A 15 -0.74 3.19 -0.41
CA MET A 15 -0.39 3.76 -1.70
C MET A 15 -1.56 4.48 -2.36
N ASN A 16 -2.76 3.90 -2.35
CA ASN A 16 -3.94 4.56 -2.93
C ASN A 16 -4.26 5.87 -2.20
N ARG A 17 -4.14 5.88 -0.86
CA ARG A 17 -4.29 7.10 -0.06
C ARG A 17 -3.25 8.18 -0.38
N LEU A 18 -2.02 7.78 -0.70
CA LEU A 18 -0.98 8.72 -1.11
C LEU A 18 -1.27 9.32 -2.49
N GLU A 19 -1.78 8.51 -3.42
CA GLU A 19 -2.20 8.98 -4.75
C GLU A 19 -3.41 9.93 -4.66
N ASP A 20 -4.40 9.61 -3.82
CA ASP A 20 -5.59 10.46 -3.61
C ASP A 20 -5.23 11.80 -2.95
N LYS A 21 -4.15 11.86 -2.15
CA LYS A 21 -3.57 13.10 -1.61
C LYS A 21 -2.73 13.89 -2.63
N GLU A 22 -2.77 13.50 -3.91
CA GLU A 22 -1.98 14.08 -5.00
C GLU A 22 -0.46 14.10 -4.72
N GLN A 23 0.04 13.12 -3.97
CA GLN A 23 1.46 13.01 -3.67
C GLN A 23 2.24 12.73 -4.97
N LYS A 24 2.89 13.75 -5.50
CA LYS A 24 3.60 13.72 -6.81
C LYS A 24 4.59 12.56 -6.97
N SER A 25 5.19 12.11 -5.87
CA SER A 25 6.13 10.99 -5.85
C SER A 25 6.19 10.38 -4.45
N TYR A 26 6.16 9.05 -4.39
CA TYR A 26 6.25 8.30 -3.15
C TYR A 26 7.04 7.00 -3.35
N ASN A 27 7.67 6.53 -2.28
CA ASN A 27 8.52 5.34 -2.24
C ASN A 27 8.19 4.52 -0.98
N PHE A 28 8.91 3.41 -0.77
CA PHE A 28 8.71 2.55 0.39
C PHE A 28 8.74 3.31 1.72
N ASN A 29 9.69 4.22 1.91
CA ASN A 29 9.80 4.99 3.15
C ASN A 29 8.55 5.85 3.41
N THR A 30 7.98 6.47 2.37
CA THR A 30 6.73 7.22 2.48
C THR A 30 5.54 6.31 2.79
N ILE A 31 5.47 5.14 2.15
CA ILE A 31 4.43 4.13 2.40
C ILE A 31 4.47 3.66 3.86
N ILE A 32 5.65 3.39 4.42
CA ILE A 32 5.80 2.96 5.82
C ILE A 32 5.40 4.06 6.81
N LYS A 33 5.63 5.33 6.48
CA LYS A 33 5.15 6.45 7.30
C LYS A 33 3.63 6.52 7.32
N GLU A 34 2.97 6.39 6.17
CA GLU A 34 1.50 6.35 6.09
C GLU A 34 0.94 5.14 6.84
N TYR A 35 1.56 3.95 6.67
CA TYR A 35 1.20 2.74 7.40
C TYR A 35 1.26 2.95 8.92
N LYS A 36 2.37 3.48 9.46
CA LYS A 36 2.51 3.77 10.89
C LYS A 36 1.48 4.80 11.38
N SER A 37 1.23 5.85 10.61
CA SER A 37 0.20 6.85 10.92
C SER A 37 -1.19 6.23 11.06
N ILE A 38 -1.54 5.29 10.17
CA ILE A 38 -2.80 4.53 10.25
C ILE A 38 -2.83 3.65 11.51
N GLN A 39 -1.74 2.95 11.81
CA GLN A 39 -1.67 2.12 13.01
C GLN A 39 -1.88 2.93 14.29
N ASP A 40 -1.27 4.12 14.37
CA ASP A 40 -1.40 5.02 15.51
C ASP A 40 -2.82 5.60 15.62
N ALA A 41 -3.41 6.02 14.50
CA ALA A 41 -4.75 6.61 14.46
C ALA A 41 -5.87 5.61 14.80
N TYR A 42 -5.74 4.36 14.35
CA TYR A 42 -6.77 3.33 14.51
C TYR A 42 -6.42 2.26 15.57
N LYS A 43 -5.26 2.40 16.23
CA LYS A 43 -4.75 1.48 17.27
C LYS A 43 -4.81 0.01 16.84
N THR A 44 -4.39 -0.29 15.61
CA THR A 44 -4.42 -1.65 15.07
C THR A 44 -3.44 -2.54 15.84
N SER A 45 -3.86 -3.78 16.16
CA SER A 45 -3.03 -4.76 16.87
C SER A 45 -1.84 -5.25 16.04
N ASP A 46 -2.00 -5.30 14.73
CA ASP A 46 -1.01 -5.88 13.83
C ASP A 46 0.13 -4.89 13.59
N LYS A 47 1.30 -5.19 14.16
CA LYS A 47 2.54 -4.40 14.00
C LYS A 47 3.61 -5.22 13.30
N TYR A 48 3.68 -5.09 11.99
CA TYR A 48 4.74 -5.72 11.20
C TYR A 48 6.04 -4.91 11.30
N ALA A 49 7.17 -5.61 11.42
CA ALA A 49 8.49 -4.98 11.36
C ALA A 49 8.75 -4.42 9.95
N THR A 50 9.52 -3.33 9.85
CA THR A 50 9.84 -2.68 8.56
C THR A 50 10.40 -3.67 7.53
N THR A 51 11.23 -4.63 7.95
CA THR A 51 11.79 -5.66 7.07
C THR A 51 10.74 -6.61 6.50
N VAL A 52 9.67 -6.90 7.25
CA VAL A 52 8.54 -7.71 6.76
C VAL A 52 7.70 -6.89 5.79
N CYS A 53 7.46 -5.62 6.09
CA CYS A 53 6.80 -4.70 5.14
C CYS A 53 7.59 -4.55 3.85
N PHE A 54 8.93 -4.53 3.92
CA PHE A 54 9.79 -4.45 2.74
C PHE A 54 9.65 -5.69 1.86
N ARG A 55 9.62 -6.89 2.45
CA ARG A 55 9.37 -8.13 1.70
C ARG A 55 7.99 -8.14 1.02
N ALA A 56 6.96 -7.63 1.70
CA ALA A 56 5.64 -7.50 1.10
C ALA A 56 5.64 -6.49 -0.06
N PHE A 57 6.38 -5.39 0.06
CA PHE A 57 6.59 -4.42 -1.02
C PHE A 57 7.32 -5.04 -2.23
N GLU A 58 8.38 -5.81 -2.00
CA GLU A 58 9.08 -6.55 -3.07
C GLU A 58 8.13 -7.55 -3.74
N HIS A 59 7.35 -8.29 -2.97
CA HIS A 59 6.38 -9.23 -3.51
C HIS A 59 5.29 -8.56 -4.37
N LEU A 60 4.87 -7.34 -4.01
CA LEU A 60 3.94 -6.55 -4.83
C LEU A 60 4.56 -6.09 -6.17
N LEU A 61 5.87 -5.82 -6.19
CA LEU A 61 6.61 -5.53 -7.42
C LEU A 61 6.69 -6.77 -8.31
N ASP A 62 7.06 -7.92 -7.73
CA ASP A 62 7.17 -9.20 -8.45
C ASP A 62 5.83 -9.63 -9.08
N ARG A 63 4.71 -9.26 -8.43
CA ARG A 63 3.35 -9.55 -8.90
C ARG A 63 2.78 -8.49 -9.85
N GLU A 64 3.56 -7.46 -10.19
CA GLU A 64 3.15 -6.37 -11.06
C GLU A 64 1.87 -5.64 -10.59
N LEU A 65 1.64 -5.58 -9.28
CA LEU A 65 0.56 -4.76 -8.70
C LEU A 65 1.02 -3.32 -8.48
N ILE A 66 2.33 -3.13 -8.40
CA ILE A 66 3.00 -1.84 -8.32
C ILE A 66 4.20 -1.86 -9.26
N THR A 67 4.67 -0.69 -9.67
CA THR A 67 5.87 -0.58 -10.50
C THR A 67 6.67 0.66 -10.15
N PHE A 68 7.94 0.69 -10.56
CA PHE A 68 8.74 1.89 -10.43
C PHE A 68 8.21 2.99 -11.37
N ALA A 69 8.05 4.19 -10.83
CA ALA A 69 7.66 5.35 -11.63
C ALA A 69 8.83 5.91 -12.46
N ASP A 70 10.05 5.43 -12.23
CA ASP A 70 11.27 5.83 -12.92
C ASP A 70 11.95 4.68 -13.67
N SER A 71 12.54 4.99 -14.83
CA SER A 71 13.36 4.05 -15.61
C SER A 71 14.86 4.18 -15.32
N LYS A 72 15.27 5.19 -14.54
CA LYS A 72 16.67 5.60 -14.37
C LYS A 72 17.31 5.14 -13.05
N GLY A 73 16.53 4.68 -12.06
CA GLY A 73 16.99 4.35 -10.71
C GLY A 73 17.76 3.04 -10.52
N ARG A 74 18.40 2.47 -11.55
CA ARG A 74 19.08 1.15 -11.45
C ARG A 74 20.19 1.07 -10.38
N ASN A 75 20.74 2.21 -9.94
CA ASN A 75 21.77 2.29 -8.90
C ASN A 75 21.26 2.86 -7.55
N VAL A 76 19.94 3.02 -7.39
CA VAL A 76 19.33 3.53 -6.16
C VAL A 76 18.71 2.36 -5.40
N ALA A 77 18.94 2.31 -4.09
CA ALA A 77 18.33 1.29 -3.23
C ALA A 77 16.79 1.37 -3.31
N LEU A 78 16.13 0.21 -3.36
CA LEU A 78 14.72 0.10 -3.76
C LEU A 78 13.79 0.92 -2.87
N GLU A 79 14.11 1.06 -1.59
CA GLU A 79 13.30 1.79 -0.62
C GLU A 79 13.20 3.30 -0.90
N TYR A 80 14.11 3.85 -1.70
CA TYR A 80 14.12 5.25 -2.11
C TYR A 80 13.51 5.46 -3.50
N ARG A 81 13.33 4.40 -4.28
CA ARG A 81 12.85 4.51 -5.65
C ARG A 81 11.36 4.85 -5.69
N PRO A 82 10.96 5.87 -6.48
CA PRO A 82 9.55 6.18 -6.69
C PRO A 82 8.78 5.01 -7.27
N VAL A 83 7.57 4.78 -6.77
CA VAL A 83 6.66 3.75 -7.25
C VAL A 83 5.28 4.34 -7.55
N LYS A 84 4.46 3.56 -8.28
CA LYS A 84 3.06 3.86 -8.55
C LYS A 84 2.23 2.57 -8.52
N LEU A 85 0.93 2.70 -8.26
CA LEU A 85 -0.01 1.59 -8.38
C LEU A 85 -0.25 1.23 -9.86
N LEU A 86 -0.41 -0.06 -10.13
CA LEU A 86 -0.88 -0.59 -11.42
C LEU A 86 -2.34 -1.05 -11.37
N ILE A 87 -2.97 -0.96 -10.21
CA ILE A 87 -4.35 -1.36 -9.96
C ILE A 87 -5.20 -0.13 -9.67
N SER A 88 -6.48 -0.18 -10.07
CA SER A 88 -7.44 0.87 -9.74
C SER A 88 -7.95 0.75 -8.30
N SER A 89 -8.39 1.88 -7.73
CA SER A 89 -9.10 1.92 -6.44
C SER A 89 -10.32 0.99 -6.43
N ARG A 90 -10.98 0.79 -7.58
CA ARG A 90 -12.11 -0.16 -7.71
C ARG A 90 -11.68 -1.61 -7.54
N GLU A 91 -10.59 -2.02 -8.19
CA GLU A 91 -10.05 -3.38 -8.07
C GLU A 91 -9.52 -3.66 -6.66
N LEU A 92 -8.92 -2.65 -6.03
CA LEU A 92 -8.52 -2.72 -4.62
C LEU A 92 -9.73 -2.91 -3.70
N ALA A 93 -10.79 -2.10 -3.87
CA ALA A 93 -12.02 -2.22 -3.10
C ALA A 93 -12.68 -3.60 -3.23
N GLN A 94 -12.69 -4.16 -4.44
CA GLN A 94 -13.21 -5.51 -4.66
C GLN A 94 -12.36 -6.57 -3.94
N SER A 95 -11.04 -6.42 -3.95
CA SER A 95 -10.13 -7.37 -3.30
C SER A 95 -10.27 -7.35 -1.77
N LEU A 96 -10.49 -6.18 -1.16
CA LEU A 96 -10.79 -6.07 0.27
C LEU A 96 -12.11 -6.76 0.64
N LYS A 97 -13.16 -6.60 -0.18
CA LYS A 97 -14.47 -7.22 0.06
C LYS A 97 -14.47 -8.73 -0.03
N LEU A 98 -13.63 -9.31 -0.89
CA LEU A 98 -13.53 -10.76 -1.06
C LEU A 98 -12.70 -11.43 0.03
N ASN A 99 -11.85 -10.68 0.74
CA ASN A 99 -11.05 -11.21 1.84
C ASN A 99 -11.83 -11.14 3.16
N THR A 100 -12.44 -12.25 3.56
CA THR A 100 -13.29 -12.36 4.77
C THR A 100 -12.54 -12.15 6.09
N THR A 101 -11.21 -12.21 6.08
CA THR A 101 -10.35 -11.96 7.24
C THR A 101 -9.76 -10.56 7.26
N CYS A 102 -10.07 -9.74 6.25
CA CYS A 102 -9.53 -8.40 6.11
C CYS A 102 -10.02 -7.48 7.23
N PRO A 103 -9.11 -6.74 7.90
CA PRO A 103 -9.50 -5.76 8.91
C PRO A 103 -10.46 -4.70 8.34
N ALA A 104 -11.61 -4.50 9.00
CA ALA A 104 -12.63 -3.53 8.58
C ALA A 104 -12.10 -2.10 8.44
N VAL A 105 -11.00 -1.79 9.14
CA VAL A 105 -10.30 -0.50 9.03
C VAL A 105 -9.80 -0.23 7.61
N LEU A 106 -9.35 -1.25 6.86
CA LEU A 106 -8.85 -1.06 5.49
C LEU A 106 -9.97 -0.64 4.54
N GLN A 107 -11.14 -1.27 4.65
CA GLN A 107 -12.32 -0.89 3.88
C GLN A 107 -12.75 0.54 4.22
N LYS A 108 -12.78 0.88 5.52
CA LYS A 108 -13.11 2.23 5.98
C LYS A 108 -12.14 3.31 5.48
N LEU A 109 -10.84 3.00 5.45
CA LEU A 109 -9.80 3.91 4.96
C LEU A 109 -9.95 4.20 3.47
N LEU A 110 -10.36 3.20 2.69
CA LEU A 110 -10.61 3.33 1.26
C LEU A 110 -11.91 4.10 0.98
N ASP A 111 -12.95 3.88 1.78
CA ASP A 111 -14.24 4.55 1.60
C ASP A 111 -14.22 6.02 2.07
N ARG A 112 -13.45 6.35 3.12
CA ARG A 112 -13.39 7.71 3.69
C ARG A 112 -12.83 8.75 2.73
N GLU A 113 -12.00 8.36 1.77
CA GLU A 113 -11.37 9.30 0.83
C GLU A 113 -12.18 9.51 -0.45
N ARG A 114 -13.29 8.78 -0.65
CA ARG A 114 -14.22 9.03 -1.77
C ARG A 114 -15.22 10.15 -1.52
N TYR A 115 -15.24 10.70 -0.30
CA TYR A 115 -16.25 11.67 0.17
C TYR A 115 -15.65 12.91 0.87
N MET A 116 -14.33 13.11 0.78
CA MET A 116 -13.67 14.38 1.10
C MET A 116 -13.10 14.98 -0.17
#